data_AF-A0A0S7Y601-F1
#
_entry.id   AF-A0A0S7Y601-F1
#
_cell.length_a   1.000
_cell.length_b   1.000
_cell.length_c   1.000
_cell.angle_alpha   90.00
_cell.angle_beta   90.00
_cell.angle_gamma   90.00
#
_symmetry.space_group_name_H-M   'P 1'
#
loop_
_entity.id
_entity.type
_entity.pdbx_description
1 polymer ?
#
loop_
_entity_poly.entity_id
_entity_poly.type
_entity_poly.pdbx_seq_one_letter_code
_entity_poly.pdbx_strand_id
1 'polypeptide(L)' 'ELIDQVLKEEKKSLKSLTEIEVNLGPGSFTGLRVGVSVANALAWALKIPINGKKVGQLVEPKYERG' A
#
# COMPACT_ATOMS: atom_id res chain seq x y z
N GLU A 1 -8.75 -10.22 -6.70
CA GLU A 1 -9.70 -9.58 -7.62
C GLU A 1 -9.15 -8.27 -8.19
N LEU A 2 -9.41 -7.09 -7.61
CA LEU A 2 -9.07 -5.81 -8.27
C LEU A 2 -7.58 -5.61 -8.58
N ILE A 3 -6.69 -5.85 -7.60
CA ILE A 3 -5.24 -5.65 -7.80
C ILE A 3 -4.71 -6.57 -8.91
N ASP A 4 -5.12 -7.82 -8.93
CA ASP A 4 -4.71 -8.78 -9.96
C ASP A 4 -5.25 -8.42 -11.35
N GLN A 5 -6.47 -7.87 -11.44
CA GLN A 5 -7.04 -7.42 -12.71
C GLN A 5 -6.20 -6.30 -13.32
N VAL A 6 -5.92 -5.25 -12.53
CA VAL A 6 -5.10 -4.11 -12.97
C VAL A 6 -3.70 -4.56 -13.40
N LEU A 7 -3.08 -5.46 -12.65
CA LEU A 7 -1.76 -5.99 -13.01
C LEU A 7 -1.79 -6.80 -14.31
N LYS A 8 -2.85 -7.59 -14.54
CA LYS A 8 -3.02 -8.36 -15.78
C LYS A 8 -3.22 -7.46 -17.00
N GLU A 9 -4.00 -6.38 -16.86
CA GLU A 9 -4.18 -5.38 -17.92
C GLU A 9 -2.84 -4.75 -18.33
N GLU A 10 -2.00 -4.46 -17.34
CA GLU A 10 -0.64 -3.92 -17.54
C GLU A 10 0.41 -4.99 -17.90
N LYS A 11 0.00 -6.26 -18.04
CA LYS A 11 0.90 -7.43 -18.26
C LYS A 11 2.03 -7.51 -17.23
N LYS A 12 1.78 -7.04 -16.01
CA LYS A 12 2.70 -7.08 -14.87
C LYS A 12 2.31 -8.19 -13.91
N SER A 13 3.29 -8.61 -13.11
CA SER A 13 3.06 -9.52 -11.99
C SER A 13 3.30 -8.80 -10.67
N LEU A 14 2.69 -9.29 -9.58
CA LEU A 14 2.96 -8.78 -8.24
C LEU A 14 4.47 -8.76 -7.91
N LYS A 15 5.24 -9.73 -8.41
CA LYS A 15 6.69 -9.83 -8.20
C LYS A 15 7.51 -8.79 -8.96
N SER A 16 6.93 -8.14 -9.96
CA SER A 16 7.60 -7.07 -10.72
C SER A 16 7.42 -5.68 -10.10
N LEU A 17 6.63 -5.57 -9.04
CA LEU A 17 6.49 -4.32 -8.30
C LEU A 17 7.77 -4.03 -7.53
N THR A 18 8.19 -2.77 -7.56
CA THR A 18 9.40 -2.29 -6.87
C THR A 18 9.09 -1.55 -5.57
N GLU A 19 7.86 -1.06 -5.43
CA GLU A 19 7.40 -0.25 -4.30
C GLU A 19 5.87 -0.25 -4.23
N ILE A 20 5.33 0.01 -3.03
CA ILE A 20 3.91 0.31 -2.82
C ILE A 20 3.77 1.74 -2.30
N GLU A 21 2.83 2.49 -2.85
CA GLU A 21 2.42 3.77 -2.28
C GLU A 21 0.96 3.73 -1.84
N VAL A 22 0.71 4.33 -0.68
CA VAL A 22 -0.64 4.52 -0.15
C VAL A 22 -0.78 5.94 0.41
N ASN A 23 -1.94 6.55 0.20
CA ASN A 23 -2.25 7.83 0.80
C ASN A 23 -2.44 7.64 2.33
N LEU A 24 -1.66 8.37 3.13
CA LEU A 24 -1.74 8.32 4.58
C LEU A 24 -2.80 9.26 5.15
N GLY A 25 -3.32 10.22 4.38
CA GLY A 25 -4.31 11.19 4.82
C GLY A 25 -4.00 12.60 4.35
N PRO A 26 -4.93 13.55 4.54
CA PRO A 26 -6.21 13.40 5.24
C PRO A 26 -7.24 12.53 4.48
N GLY A 27 -8.22 11.97 5.19
CA GLY A 27 -9.24 11.09 4.59
C GLY A 27 -10.10 10.34 5.62
N SER A 28 -11.04 9.53 5.14
CA SER A 28 -11.93 8.72 5.99
C SER A 28 -11.14 7.81 6.94
N PHE A 29 -11.45 7.85 8.23
CA PHE A 29 -10.81 7.02 9.25
C PHE A 29 -10.80 5.53 8.86
N THR A 30 -11.95 5.01 8.42
CA THR A 30 -12.10 3.61 7.99
C THR A 30 -11.29 3.34 6.73
N GLY A 31 -11.40 4.23 5.73
CA GLY A 31 -10.69 4.08 4.45
C GLY A 31 -9.18 4.09 4.61
N LEU A 32 -8.65 5.03 5.41
CA LEU A 32 -7.23 5.13 5.73
C LEU A 32 -6.74 3.89 6.47
N ARG A 33 -7.46 3.44 7.51
CA ARG A 33 -7.05 2.26 8.28
C ARG A 33 -6.99 1.01 7.42
N VAL A 34 -8.01 0.77 6.61
CA VAL A 34 -8.07 -0.41 5.73
C VAL A 34 -7.01 -0.31 4.63
N GLY A 35 -6.93 0.82 3.93
CA GLY A 35 -5.98 1.03 2.83
C GLY A 35 -4.53 0.89 3.27
N VAL A 36 -4.15 1.55 4.38
CA VAL A 36 -2.78 1.47 4.92
C VAL A 36 -2.45 0.06 5.39
N SER A 37 -3.40 -0.66 6.00
CA SER A 37 -3.18 -2.05 6.43
C SER A 37 -2.92 -2.99 5.25
N VAL A 38 -3.71 -2.86 4.17
CA VAL A 38 -3.53 -3.65 2.94
C VAL A 38 -2.19 -3.34 2.29
N ALA A 39 -1.83 -2.05 2.17
CA ALA A 39 -0.57 -1.63 1.57
C ALA A 39 0.64 -2.18 2.35
N ASN A 40 0.64 -2.05 3.68
CA ASN A 40 1.67 -2.59 4.56
C ASN A 40 1.81 -4.12 4.40
N ALA A 41 0.70 -4.85 4.39
CA ALA A 41 0.71 -6.30 4.24
C ALA A 41 1.28 -6.75 2.89
N LEU A 42 0.89 -6.06 1.80
CA LEU A 42 1.41 -6.35 0.46
C LEU A 42 2.91 -6.03 0.35
N ALA A 43 3.36 -4.89 0.88
CA ALA A 43 4.76 -4.48 0.82
C ALA A 43 5.64 -5.47 1.60
N TRP A 44 5.16 -5.91 2.77
CA TRP A 44 5.81 -6.94 3.57
C TRP A 44 5.88 -8.29 2.85
N ALA A 45 4.76 -8.75 2.27
CA ALA A 45 4.70 -10.02 1.56
C ALA A 45 5.62 -10.04 0.32
N LEU A 46 5.72 -8.91 -0.39
CA LEU A 46 6.55 -8.77 -1.58
C LEU A 46 8.00 -8.38 -1.26
N LYS A 47 8.32 -8.07 0.00
CA LYS A 47 9.64 -7.60 0.46
C LYS A 47 10.12 -6.35 -0.30
N ILE A 48 9.20 -5.40 -0.51
CA ILE A 48 9.47 -4.13 -1.20
C ILE A 48 9.19 -2.94 -0.27
N PRO A 49 9.80 -1.77 -0.52
CA PRO A 49 9.54 -0.55 0.22
C PRO A 49 8.07 -0.10 0.11
N ILE A 50 7.66 0.72 1.08
CA ILE A 50 6.35 1.40 1.10
C ILE A 50 6.53 2.88 1.40
N ASN A 51 5.95 3.77 0.59
CA ASN A 51 6.06 5.24 0.71
C ASN A 51 7.49 5.73 1.01
N GLY A 52 8.49 5.23 0.26
CA GLY A 52 9.89 5.56 0.37
C GLY A 52 10.60 5.05 1.63
N LYS A 53 9.93 4.21 2.43
CA LYS A 53 10.53 3.60 3.64
C LYS A 53 11.44 2.43 3.29
N LYS A 54 12.29 2.03 4.24
CA LYS A 54 13.11 0.81 4.07
C LYS A 54 12.23 -0.43 4.06
N VAL A 55 12.64 -1.46 3.32
CA VAL A 55 11.96 -2.78 3.32
C VAL A 55 11.78 -3.28 4.75
N GLY A 56 10.57 -3.71 5.08
CA GLY A 56 10.19 -4.20 6.41
C GLY A 56 9.74 -3.10 7.39
N GLN A 57 9.84 -1.82 7.03
CA GLN A 57 9.18 -0.75 7.78
C GLN A 57 7.72 -0.61 7.34
N LEU A 58 6.89 -0.18 8.28
CA LEU A 58 5.47 0.07 8.05
C LEU A 58 5.18 1.57 8.09
N VAL A 59 4.07 1.96 7.48
CA VAL A 59 3.52 3.31 7.56
C VAL A 59 2.22 3.31 8.35
N GLU A 60 1.91 4.45 8.98
CA GLU A 60 0.69 4.65 9.76
C GLU A 60 -0.20 5.72 9.12
N PRO A 61 -1.53 5.53 9.18
CA PRO A 61 -2.47 6.54 8.70
C PRO A 61 -2.35 7.82 9.55
N LYS A 62 -2.37 8.96 8.86
CA LYS A 62 -2.46 10.32 9.42
C LYS A 62 -3.92 10.75 9.45
N TYR A 63 -4.52 10.64 10.62
CA TYR A 63 -5.88 11.13 10.85
C TYR A 63 -5.88 12.65 11.00
N GLU A 64 -6.91 13.30 10.46
CA GLU A 64 -7.18 14.69 10.83
C GLU A 64 -7.55 14.74 12.31
N ARG A 65 -6.81 15.54 13.09
CA ARG A 65 -7.30 15.99 14.39
C ARG A 65 -8.32 17.09 14.10
N GLY A 66 -9.61 16.74 14.19
CA GLY A 66 -10.67 17.73 14.33
C GLY A 66 -10.55 18.50 15.65
#